data_AF-A0A2V2YVI1-F1
#
_entry.id   AF-A0A2V2YVI1-F1
#
_cell.length_a   1.000
_cell.length_b   1.000
_cell.length_c   1.000
_cell.angle_alpha   90.00
_cell.angle_beta   90.00
_cell.angle_gamma   90.00
#
_symmetry.space_group_name_H-M   'P 1'
#
loop_
_entity.id
_entity.type
_entity.pdbx_description
1 polymer ?
#
loop_
_entity_poly.entity_id
_entity_poly.type
_entity_poly.pdbx_seq_one_letter_code
_entity_poly.pdbx_strand_id
1 'polypeptide(L)'
;MKHLREKGEYEMQLRMLVAIFVLLTVMTGCTNGGKAANTFTLEQVADAIRAEGAELSPRGTDDAALLNHVKPSVYVLGHPTIKPVYPHSIYIYVFDSEQEMQKAKTDMSGKFTISLLTNLKKYEQGNVMIMYFATDGNMKEFNQEIQSALQKLAV
;
A
#
# COMPACT_ATOMS: atom_id res chain seq x y z
N MET A 1 -34.61 63.01 10.99
CA MET A 1 -33.50 62.40 11.75
C MET A 1 -33.66 60.90 12.07
N LYS A 2 -34.80 60.23 11.74
CA LYS A 2 -34.92 58.77 11.87
C LYS A 2 -34.18 57.98 10.76
N HIS A 3 -34.21 58.47 9.52
CA HIS A 3 -33.61 57.77 8.37
C HIS A 3 -32.08 57.65 8.37
N LEU A 4 -31.36 58.52 9.08
CA LEU A 4 -29.89 58.43 9.21
C LEU A 4 -29.45 57.42 10.27
N ARG A 5 -30.35 57.06 11.20
CA ARG A 5 -30.07 56.12 12.29
C ARG A 5 -30.21 54.66 11.84
N GLU A 6 -31.21 54.38 11.02
CA GLU A 6 -31.41 53.07 10.36
C GLU A 6 -30.21 52.67 9.49
N LYS A 7 -29.71 53.60 8.66
CA LYS A 7 -28.62 53.30 7.71
C LYS A 7 -27.32 52.86 8.40
N GLY A 8 -27.02 53.41 9.59
CA GLY A 8 -25.85 53.03 10.39
C GLY A 8 -25.98 51.68 11.08
N GLU A 9 -27.20 51.28 11.46
CA GLU A 9 -27.47 49.97 12.04
C GLU A 9 -27.32 48.86 10.99
N TYR A 10 -27.82 49.07 9.77
CA TYR A 10 -27.62 48.12 8.67
C TYR A 10 -26.16 47.97 8.27
N GLU A 11 -25.37 49.05 8.28
CA GLU A 11 -23.92 48.96 8.02
C GLU A 11 -23.17 48.18 9.11
N MET A 12 -23.50 48.36 10.38
CA MET A 12 -22.90 47.59 11.47
C MET A 12 -23.31 46.11 11.43
N GLN A 13 -24.57 45.81 11.13
CA GLN A 13 -25.06 44.45 10.96
C GLN A 13 -24.44 43.75 9.74
N LEU A 14 -24.28 44.47 8.62
CA LEU A 14 -23.65 43.94 7.41
C LEU A 14 -22.15 43.66 7.65
N ARG A 15 -21.43 44.56 8.32
CA ARG A 15 -20.02 44.36 8.69
C ARG A 15 -19.84 43.17 9.64
N MET A 16 -20.76 42.99 10.60
CA MET A 16 -20.76 41.86 11.52
C MET A 16 -21.04 40.53 10.79
N LEU A 17 -22.00 40.52 9.86
CA LEU A 17 -22.32 39.34 9.04
C LEU A 17 -21.16 38.95 8.12
N VAL A 18 -20.49 39.93 7.50
CA VAL A 18 -19.29 39.70 6.67
C VAL A 18 -18.15 39.13 7.52
N ALA A 19 -17.92 39.65 8.73
CA ALA A 19 -16.90 39.13 9.63
C ALA A 19 -17.15 37.68 10.04
N ILE A 20 -18.42 37.32 10.30
CA ILE A 20 -18.81 35.93 10.60
C ILE A 20 -18.59 35.03 9.38
N PHE A 21 -18.92 35.49 8.17
CA PHE A 21 -18.72 34.72 6.94
C PHE A 21 -17.23 34.46 6.65
N VAL A 22 -16.36 35.44 6.90
CA VAL A 22 -14.90 35.28 6.79
C VAL A 22 -14.37 34.33 7.85
N LEU A 23 -14.91 34.33 9.08
CA LEU A 23 -14.52 33.37 10.10
C LEU A 23 -14.90 31.93 9.75
N LEU A 24 -16.06 31.74 9.10
CA LEU A 24 -16.54 30.43 8.68
C LEU A 24 -15.70 29.82 7.53
N THR A 25 -15.15 30.64 6.62
CA THR A 25 -14.27 30.15 5.54
C THR A 25 -12.89 29.73 6.04
N VAL A 26 -12.41 30.27 7.16
CA VAL A 26 -11.14 29.84 7.76
C VAL A 26 -11.26 28.45 8.41
N MET A 27 -12.47 28.04 8.82
CA MET A 27 -12.70 26.72 9.42
C MET A 27 -12.87 25.59 8.38
N THR A 28 -13.18 25.89 7.11
CA THR A 28 -13.25 24.86 6.06
C THR A 28 -11.87 24.40 5.56
N GLY A 29 -10.78 24.94 6.12
CA GLY A 29 -9.41 24.57 5.79
C GLY A 29 -8.86 23.30 6.47
N CYS A 30 -9.59 22.68 7.41
CA CYS A 30 -9.20 21.43 8.06
C CYS A 30 -10.03 20.24 7.56
N THR A 31 -10.00 19.97 6.26
CA THR A 31 -10.34 18.64 5.75
C THR A 31 -9.42 18.26 4.60
N ASN A 32 -8.15 18.08 4.94
CA ASN A 32 -7.30 17.19 4.18
C ASN A 32 -6.65 16.18 5.13
N GLY A 33 -7.49 15.57 5.96
CA GLY A 33 -7.20 14.27 6.57
C GLY A 33 -7.29 13.17 5.50
N GLY A 34 -6.55 13.34 4.40
CA GLY A 34 -6.20 12.19 3.59
C GLY A 34 -5.44 11.26 4.53
N LYS A 35 -6.08 10.16 4.94
CA LYS A 35 -5.36 9.05 5.59
C LYS A 35 -4.07 8.91 4.81
N ALA A 36 -2.91 9.09 5.45
CA ALA A 36 -1.64 8.82 4.82
C ALA A 36 -1.81 7.44 4.16
N ALA A 37 -1.78 7.40 2.82
CA ALA A 37 -1.86 6.13 2.13
C ALA A 37 -0.71 5.32 2.69
N ASN A 38 -1.00 4.12 3.20
CA ASN A 38 0.02 3.25 3.78
C ASN A 38 0.95 2.79 2.64
N THR A 39 1.91 3.64 2.31
CA THR A 39 2.92 3.42 1.27
C THR A 39 4.18 2.92 1.95
N PHE A 40 4.61 1.74 1.53
CA PHE A 40 5.78 1.05 2.03
C PHE A 40 6.85 1.03 0.95
N THR A 41 8.09 1.06 1.39
CA THR A 41 9.28 0.85 0.56
C THR A 41 9.62 -0.64 0.48
N LEU A 42 10.40 -1.03 -0.53
CA LEU A 42 10.90 -2.39 -0.66
C LEU A 42 11.68 -2.84 0.58
N GLU A 43 12.50 -1.95 1.13
CA GLU A 43 13.33 -2.23 2.31
C GLU A 43 12.47 -2.51 3.55
N GLN A 44 11.45 -1.66 3.81
CA GLN A 44 10.52 -1.90 4.92
C GLN A 44 9.80 -3.24 4.81
N VAL A 45 9.39 -3.63 3.60
CA VAL A 45 8.76 -4.95 3.38
C VAL A 45 9.75 -6.08 3.61
N ALA A 46 10.96 -5.97 3.06
CA ALA A 46 12.00 -6.98 3.20
C ALA A 46 12.42 -7.16 4.67
N ASP A 47 12.56 -6.06 5.41
CA ASP A 47 12.92 -6.09 6.83
C ASP A 47 11.81 -6.65 7.69
N ALA A 48 10.54 -6.34 7.40
CA ALA A 48 9.42 -6.95 8.09
C ALA A 48 9.39 -8.48 7.90
N ILE A 49 9.66 -8.98 6.68
CA ILE A 49 9.73 -10.42 6.42
C ILE A 49 10.90 -11.07 7.18
N ARG A 50 12.07 -10.40 7.21
CA ARG A 50 13.23 -10.89 7.99
C ARG A 50 12.96 -10.91 9.49
N ALA A 51 12.24 -9.91 10.01
CA ALA A 51 11.89 -9.83 11.42
C ALA A 51 11.01 -11.01 11.88
N GLU A 52 10.24 -11.61 10.96
CA GLU A 52 9.47 -12.84 11.23
C GLU A 52 10.30 -14.13 11.11
N GLY A 53 11.60 -14.04 10.83
CA GLY A 53 12.54 -15.18 10.85
C GLY A 53 12.94 -15.73 9.47
N ALA A 54 12.38 -15.20 8.38
CA ALA A 54 12.75 -15.61 7.02
C ALA A 54 14.05 -14.94 6.55
N GLU A 55 14.90 -15.69 5.86
CA GLU A 55 16.05 -15.14 5.15
C GLU A 55 15.66 -14.76 3.72
N LEU A 56 16.10 -13.56 3.28
CA LEU A 56 15.86 -13.06 1.92
C LEU A 56 17.18 -12.91 1.18
N SER A 57 17.40 -13.77 0.19
CA SER A 57 18.54 -13.69 -0.72
C SER A 57 18.12 -13.02 -2.04
N PRO A 58 18.66 -11.84 -2.39
CA PRO A 58 18.24 -11.12 -3.60
C PRO A 58 18.66 -11.87 -4.87
N ARG A 59 17.75 -11.91 -5.86
CA ARG A 59 17.97 -12.49 -7.19
C ARG A 59 17.94 -11.45 -8.31
N GLY A 60 17.50 -10.22 -8.02
CA GLY A 60 17.40 -9.12 -8.98
C GLY A 60 15.95 -8.77 -9.29
N THR A 61 15.68 -8.37 -10.53
CA THR A 61 14.33 -8.04 -11.02
C THR A 61 13.92 -8.96 -12.18
N ASP A 62 12.62 -9.14 -12.39
CA ASP A 62 12.10 -9.97 -13.50
C ASP A 62 11.26 -9.12 -14.49
N ASP A 63 11.84 -8.87 -15.67
CA ASP A 63 11.22 -8.07 -16.72
C ASP A 63 10.08 -8.79 -17.45
N ALA A 64 9.98 -10.11 -17.36
CA ALA A 64 8.86 -10.85 -17.92
C ALA A 64 7.62 -10.77 -17.02
N ALA A 65 7.81 -10.46 -15.74
CA ALA A 65 6.77 -10.43 -14.72
C ALA A 65 6.20 -9.02 -14.45
N LEU A 66 6.24 -8.09 -15.42
CA LEU A 66 5.69 -6.74 -15.23
C LEU A 66 4.19 -6.74 -14.91
N LEU A 67 3.80 -5.96 -13.91
CA LEU A 67 2.41 -5.63 -13.59
C LEU A 67 2.23 -4.11 -13.56
N ASN A 68 1.35 -3.56 -14.40
CA ASN A 68 1.12 -2.12 -14.51
C ASN A 68 2.44 -1.30 -14.55
N HIS A 69 3.36 -1.68 -15.45
CA HIS A 69 4.69 -1.07 -15.60
C HIS A 69 5.67 -1.22 -14.41
N VAL A 70 5.28 -1.90 -13.34
CA VAL A 70 6.15 -2.17 -12.19
C VAL A 70 6.84 -3.52 -12.34
N LYS A 71 8.16 -3.52 -12.16
CA LYS A 71 9.00 -4.71 -12.09
C LYS A 71 9.06 -5.22 -10.64
N PRO A 72 8.92 -6.53 -10.42
CA PRO A 72 9.11 -7.09 -9.08
C PRO A 72 10.60 -7.13 -8.72
N SER A 73 10.88 -6.95 -7.44
CA SER A 73 12.14 -7.40 -6.84
C SER A 73 11.99 -8.86 -6.42
N VAL A 74 12.91 -9.71 -6.88
CA VAL A 74 12.83 -11.16 -6.69
C VAL A 74 13.83 -11.59 -5.61
N TYR A 75 13.35 -12.41 -4.68
CA TYR A 75 14.15 -13.01 -3.61
C TYR A 75 13.92 -14.51 -3.55
N VAL A 76 14.97 -15.23 -3.16
CA VAL A 76 14.85 -16.62 -2.69
C VAL A 76 14.65 -16.58 -1.17
N LEU A 77 13.65 -17.32 -0.69
CA LEU A 77 13.38 -17.50 0.73
C LEU A 77 14.24 -18.63 1.30
N GLY A 78 14.77 -18.40 2.50
CA GLY A 78 15.42 -19.41 3.32
C GLY A 78 14.99 -19.29 4.77
N HIS A 79 15.36 -20.27 5.58
CA HIS A 79 15.24 -20.21 7.03
C HIS A 79 16.48 -20.85 7.67
N PRO A 80 16.98 -20.35 8.81
CA PRO A 80 18.16 -20.92 9.45
C PRO A 80 18.02 -22.41 9.82
N THR A 81 16.78 -22.82 10.13
CA THR A 81 16.46 -24.20 10.58
C THR A 81 15.69 -25.03 9.56
N ILE A 82 15.18 -24.42 8.48
CA ILE A 82 14.42 -25.11 7.43
C ILE A 82 15.23 -24.98 6.14
N LYS A 83 15.72 -26.12 5.65
CA LYS A 83 16.37 -26.21 4.35
C LYS A 83 15.39 -26.84 3.37
N PRO A 84 14.62 -26.04 2.63
CA PRO A 84 13.68 -26.59 1.68
C PRO A 84 14.44 -27.37 0.60
N VAL A 85 13.85 -28.49 0.17
CA VAL A 85 14.44 -29.36 -0.85
C VAL A 85 14.49 -28.62 -2.20
N TYR A 86 13.55 -27.70 -2.44
CA TYR A 86 13.44 -26.88 -3.63
C TYR A 86 13.40 -25.39 -3.26
N PRO A 87 13.84 -24.47 -4.13
CA PRO A 87 13.85 -23.05 -3.79
C PRO A 87 12.43 -22.49 -3.69
N HIS A 88 12.20 -21.68 -2.66
CA HIS A 88 11.02 -20.85 -2.51
C HIS A 88 11.37 -19.44 -2.97
N SER A 89 10.51 -18.80 -3.76
CA SER A 89 10.78 -17.46 -4.29
C SER A 89 9.64 -16.51 -4.01
N ILE A 90 9.96 -15.26 -3.70
CA ILE A 90 8.98 -14.18 -3.63
C ILE A 90 9.30 -13.09 -4.64
N TYR A 91 8.24 -12.56 -5.21
CA TYR A 91 8.25 -11.42 -6.11
C TYR A 91 7.55 -10.29 -5.35
N ILE A 92 8.29 -9.26 -5.00
CA ILE A 92 7.77 -8.09 -4.26
C ILE A 92 7.58 -6.96 -5.26
N TYR A 93 6.33 -6.57 -5.47
CA TYR A 93 5.96 -5.38 -6.22
C TYR A 93 5.67 -4.25 -5.22
N VAL A 94 6.33 -3.12 -5.43
CA VAL A 94 6.07 -1.88 -4.69
C VAL A 94 5.59 -0.86 -5.70
N PHE A 95 4.33 -0.47 -5.60
CA PHE A 95 3.68 0.48 -6.49
C PHE A 95 3.79 1.90 -5.91
N ASP A 96 3.58 2.92 -6.73
CA ASP A 96 3.60 4.32 -6.26
C ASP A 96 2.47 4.61 -5.27
N SER A 97 1.37 3.85 -5.34
CA SER A 97 0.23 3.97 -4.43
C SER A 97 -0.56 2.67 -4.35
N GLU A 98 -1.42 2.57 -3.33
CA GLU A 98 -2.43 1.50 -3.25
C GLU A 98 -3.36 1.49 -4.47
N GLN A 99 -3.70 2.66 -5.02
CA GLN A 99 -4.53 2.75 -6.22
C GLN A 99 -3.85 2.09 -7.44
N GLU A 100 -2.54 2.30 -7.62
CA GLU A 100 -1.78 1.65 -8.69
C GLU A 100 -1.63 0.13 -8.48
N MET A 101 -1.53 -0.31 -7.22
CA MET A 101 -1.58 -1.73 -6.88
C MET A 101 -2.94 -2.35 -7.24
N GLN A 102 -4.05 -1.66 -6.94
CA GLN A 102 -5.39 -2.14 -7.32
C GLN A 102 -5.57 -2.21 -8.84
N LYS A 103 -5.00 -1.26 -9.61
CA LYS A 103 -4.98 -1.35 -11.08
C LYS A 103 -4.19 -2.56 -11.57
N ALA A 104 -3.02 -2.81 -10.99
CA ALA A 104 -2.15 -3.94 -11.33
C ALA A 104 -2.82 -5.31 -11.12
N LYS A 105 -3.74 -5.45 -10.17
CA LYS A 105 -4.53 -6.69 -9.97
C LYS A 105 -5.38 -7.03 -11.18
N THR A 106 -5.95 -6.02 -11.83
CA THR A 106 -6.75 -6.21 -13.04
C THR A 106 -5.88 -6.75 -14.18
N ASP A 107 -4.68 -6.20 -14.35
CA ASP A 107 -3.70 -6.66 -15.36
C ASP A 107 -3.21 -8.10 -15.11
N MET A 108 -3.04 -8.46 -13.83
CA MET A 108 -2.56 -9.79 -13.44
C MET A 108 -3.52 -10.91 -13.87
N SER A 109 -4.83 -10.65 -13.90
CA SER A 109 -5.85 -11.64 -14.25
C SER A 109 -5.70 -12.22 -15.67
N GLY A 110 -5.02 -11.50 -16.58
CA GLY A 110 -4.72 -11.94 -17.94
C GLY A 110 -3.35 -12.62 -18.14
N LYS A 111 -2.42 -12.52 -17.19
CA LYS A 111 -1.01 -12.93 -17.38
C LYS A 111 -0.63 -14.26 -16.71
N PHE A 112 -1.28 -14.63 -15.61
CA PHE A 112 -0.98 -15.86 -14.88
C PHE A 112 -2.03 -16.93 -15.18
N THR A 113 -1.66 -17.96 -15.93
CA THR A 113 -2.54 -19.09 -16.28
C THR A 113 -2.71 -20.07 -15.11
N ILE A 114 -3.79 -20.86 -15.15
CA ILE A 114 -4.28 -21.71 -14.05
C ILE A 114 -3.22 -22.70 -13.50
N SER A 115 -2.22 -23.12 -14.29
CA SER A 115 -1.16 -24.02 -13.82
C SER A 115 -0.12 -23.33 -12.92
N LEU A 116 0.08 -22.02 -13.03
CA LEU A 116 0.93 -21.23 -12.12
C LEU A 116 0.21 -20.95 -10.79
N LEU A 117 -1.13 -21.00 -10.76
CA LEU A 117 -1.92 -20.62 -9.59
C LEU A 117 -1.86 -21.62 -8.43
N THR A 118 -1.68 -22.93 -8.70
CA THR A 118 -1.65 -23.93 -7.62
C THR A 118 -0.44 -23.77 -6.70
N ASN A 119 0.67 -23.30 -7.26
CA ASN A 119 1.91 -23.03 -6.54
C ASN A 119 2.21 -21.54 -6.50
N LEU A 120 1.15 -20.73 -6.35
CA LEU A 120 1.26 -19.30 -6.10
C LEU A 120 0.34 -18.90 -4.94
N LYS A 121 0.88 -18.14 -3.99
CA LYS A 121 0.08 -17.40 -3.02
C LYS A 121 0.34 -15.91 -3.15
N LYS A 122 -0.72 -15.12 -3.07
CA LYS A 122 -0.66 -13.67 -3.15
C LYS A 122 -0.96 -13.02 -1.80
N TYR A 123 -0.22 -11.98 -1.48
CA TYR A 123 -0.47 -11.10 -0.33
C TYR A 123 -0.45 -9.65 -0.78
N GLU A 124 -1.26 -8.81 -0.13
CA GLU A 124 -1.47 -7.41 -0.50
C GLU A 124 -1.54 -6.58 0.77
N GLN A 125 -0.84 -5.44 0.80
CA GLN A 125 -0.91 -4.47 1.90
C GLN A 125 -0.50 -3.08 1.40
N GLY A 126 -1.42 -2.12 1.46
CA GLY A 126 -1.16 -0.76 0.96
C GLY A 126 -0.74 -0.75 -0.52
N ASN A 127 0.41 -0.14 -0.82
CA ASN A 127 1.01 -0.12 -2.16
C ASN A 127 1.85 -1.37 -2.51
N VAL A 128 1.77 -2.46 -1.74
CA VAL A 128 2.61 -3.65 -1.93
C VAL A 128 1.78 -4.85 -2.36
N MET A 129 2.32 -5.61 -3.31
CA MET A 129 1.85 -6.95 -3.64
C MET A 129 3.02 -7.93 -3.59
N ILE A 130 2.83 -9.07 -2.92
CA ILE A 130 3.80 -10.16 -2.87
C ILE A 130 3.21 -11.37 -3.56
N MET A 131 3.95 -11.94 -4.50
CA MET A 131 3.67 -13.24 -5.11
C MET A 131 4.68 -14.25 -4.59
N TYR A 132 4.21 -15.26 -3.88
CA TYR A 132 5.01 -16.33 -3.29
C TYR A 132 4.86 -17.61 -4.10
N PHE A 133 5.99 -18.13 -4.57
CA PHE A 133 6.11 -19.35 -5.35
C PHE A 133 6.87 -20.41 -4.56
N ALA A 134 6.28 -21.60 -4.44
CA ALA A 134 6.92 -22.80 -3.89
C ALA A 134 7.02 -23.83 -5.00
N THR A 135 8.25 -24.19 -5.42
CA THR A 135 8.46 -25.12 -6.53
C THR A 135 7.87 -26.50 -6.25
N ASP A 136 7.87 -26.94 -4.99
CA ASP A 136 7.31 -28.21 -4.53
C ASP A 136 5.81 -28.14 -4.19
N GLY A 137 5.21 -26.95 -4.31
CA GLY A 137 3.82 -26.68 -3.92
C GLY A 137 3.59 -26.59 -2.41
N ASN A 138 4.62 -26.73 -1.57
CA ASN A 138 4.49 -26.60 -0.12
C ASN A 138 4.47 -25.14 0.32
N MET A 139 3.31 -24.52 0.17
CA MET A 139 3.12 -23.11 0.54
C MET A 139 3.13 -22.85 2.05
N LYS A 140 3.19 -23.87 2.90
CA LYS A 140 3.07 -23.66 4.35
C LYS A 140 4.33 -23.06 4.98
N GLU A 141 5.50 -23.32 4.40
CA GLU A 141 6.80 -23.07 5.05
C GLU A 141 7.08 -21.61 5.38
N PHE A 142 6.64 -20.67 4.52
CA PHE A 142 6.89 -19.24 4.71
C PHE A 142 5.60 -18.42 4.76
N ASN A 143 4.44 -19.08 4.73
CA ASN A 143 3.17 -18.38 4.63
C ASN A 143 2.87 -17.54 5.88
N GLN A 144 3.20 -18.05 7.07
CA GLN A 144 2.91 -17.34 8.31
C GLN A 144 3.81 -16.13 8.44
N GLU A 145 5.09 -16.27 8.14
CA GLU A 145 6.11 -15.23 8.17
C GLU A 145 5.74 -14.08 7.24
N ILE A 146 5.39 -14.38 5.98
CA ILE A 146 4.98 -13.35 5.01
C ILE A 146 3.69 -12.66 5.46
N GLN A 147 2.69 -13.42 5.90
CA GLN A 147 1.41 -12.87 6.32
C GLN A 147 1.55 -11.99 7.57
N SER A 148 2.28 -12.46 8.58
CA SER A 148 2.52 -11.72 9.83
C SER A 148 3.36 -10.47 9.60
N ALA A 149 4.37 -10.53 8.73
CA ALA A 149 5.17 -9.37 8.35
C ALA A 149 4.30 -8.24 7.78
N LEU A 150 3.44 -8.55 6.81
CA LEU A 150 2.56 -7.55 6.20
C LEU A 150 1.49 -7.02 7.17
N GLN A 151 0.96 -7.88 8.04
CA GLN A 151 -0.01 -7.43 9.05
C GLN A 151 0.61 -6.45 10.05
N LYS A 152 1.85 -6.70 10.50
CA LYS A 152 2.57 -5.80 11.42
C LYS A 152 3.02 -4.52 10.74
N LEU A 153 3.31 -4.56 9.44
CA LEU A 153 3.64 -3.39 8.63
C LEU A 153 2.48 -2.37 8.57
N ALA A 154 1.24 -2.84 8.75
CA ALA A 154 0.03 -2.04 8.62
C ALA A 154 -0.39 -1.30 9.92
N VAL A 155 0.29 -1.55 11.03
CA VAL A 155 -0.02 -1.06 12.39
C VAL A 155 0.95 0.06 12.76
#